data_AF-A0A7V6QMC3-F1
#
_entry.id   AF-A0A7V6QMC3-F1
#
_cell.length_a   1.000
_cell.length_b   1.000
_cell.length_c   1.000
_cell.angle_alpha   90.00
_cell.angle_beta   90.00
_cell.angle_gamma   90.00
#
_symmetry.space_group_name_H-M   'P 1'
#
loop_
_entity.id
_entity.type
_entity.pdbx_description
1 polymer ?
#
loop_
_entity_poly.entity_id
_entity_poly.type
_entity_poly.pdbx_seq_one_letter_code
_entity_poly.pdbx_strand_id
1 'polypeptide(L)'
;MHKKSFDEAFKGYSVPSNIRMTSEEICKEFNINGICDPMYISNVIANELGLGDGCGNFNNNKPTLEKIEYLSKRLMESYRSNITDLSTVESIIKTNIIK
;
A
#
# COMPACT_ATOMS: atom_id res chain seq x y z
N MET A 1 -21.69 2.61 -11.43
CA MET A 1 -20.50 2.46 -10.58
C MET A 1 -19.27 2.49 -11.48
N HIS A 2 -18.55 3.61 -11.57
CA HIS A 2 -17.33 3.67 -12.37
C HIS A 2 -16.26 2.82 -11.69
N LYS A 3 -15.82 1.73 -12.33
CA LYS A 3 -14.54 1.10 -12.03
C LYS A 3 -13.46 2.13 -12.39
N LYS A 4 -12.96 2.85 -11.39
CA LYS A 4 -11.85 3.79 -11.60
C LYS A 4 -10.56 2.96 -11.73
N SER A 5 -9.76 3.25 -12.74
CA SER A 5 -8.51 2.52 -13.00
C SER A 5 -7.46 2.92 -11.96
N PHE A 6 -6.61 1.97 -11.56
CA PHE A 6 -5.40 2.28 -10.79
C PHE A 6 -4.50 3.30 -11.49
N ASP A 7 -4.52 3.36 -12.83
CA ASP A 7 -3.76 4.37 -13.57
C ASP A 7 -4.20 5.80 -13.27
N GLU A 8 -5.50 6.00 -12.99
CA GLU A 8 -5.99 7.32 -12.57
C GLU A 8 -5.52 7.65 -11.16
N ALA A 9 -5.50 6.67 -10.25
CA ALA A 9 -5.04 6.84 -8.87
C ALA A 9 -3.56 7.23 -8.77
N PHE A 10 -2.73 6.75 -9.70
CA PHE A 10 -1.29 7.03 -9.73
C PHE A 10 -0.89 8.12 -10.73
N LYS A 11 -1.84 8.78 -11.39
CA LYS A 11 -1.55 9.79 -12.41
C LYS A 11 -0.72 10.93 -11.81
N GLY A 12 0.48 11.13 -12.34
CA GLY A 12 1.41 12.17 -11.90
C GLY A 12 2.36 11.76 -10.76
N TYR A 13 2.29 10.51 -10.30
CA TYR A 13 3.19 9.96 -9.29
C TYR A 13 4.14 8.93 -9.88
N SER A 14 5.40 8.98 -9.47
CA SER A 14 6.42 7.98 -9.81
C SER A 14 6.50 6.89 -8.73
N VAL A 15 5.42 6.12 -8.57
CA VAL A 15 5.36 5.05 -7.55
C VAL A 15 6.21 3.86 -7.99
N PRO A 16 7.15 3.38 -7.15
CA PRO A 16 7.92 2.16 -7.40
C PRO A 16 7.00 0.97 -7.68
N SER A 17 7.39 0.11 -8.62
CA SER A 17 6.54 -1.00 -9.09
C SER A 17 6.12 -1.96 -7.99
N ASN A 18 7.02 -2.27 -7.06
CA ASN A 18 6.75 -3.11 -5.88
C ASN A 18 5.68 -2.49 -4.97
N ILE A 19 5.79 -1.20 -4.64
CA ILE A 19 4.81 -0.48 -3.82
C ILE A 19 3.46 -0.39 -4.54
N ARG A 20 3.48 -0.06 -5.84
CA ARG A 20 2.29 -0.01 -6.68
C ARG A 20 1.56 -1.34 -6.67
N MET A 21 2.23 -2.44 -7.02
CA MET A 21 1.65 -3.79 -7.02
C MET A 21 1.05 -4.14 -5.65
N THR A 22 1.79 -3.87 -4.56
CA THR A 22 1.31 -4.11 -3.19
C THR A 22 0.00 -3.37 -2.91
N SER A 23 -0.06 -2.09 -3.24
CA SER A 23 -1.26 -1.27 -3.00
C SER A 23 -2.46 -1.70 -3.85
N GLU A 24 -2.24 -2.07 -5.13
CA GLU A 24 -3.30 -2.56 -6.01
C GLU A 24 -3.85 -3.91 -5.53
N GLU A 25 -2.98 -4.80 -5.05
CA GLU A 25 -3.35 -6.11 -4.54
C GLU A 25 -4.16 -5.99 -3.24
N ILE A 26 -3.73 -5.14 -2.30
CA ILE A 26 -4.51 -4.83 -1.09
C ILE A 26 -5.89 -4.26 -1.47
N CYS A 27 -5.96 -3.34 -2.44
CA CYS A 27 -7.25 -2.79 -2.85
C CYS A 27 -8.18 -3.84 -3.44
N LYS A 28 -7.66 -4.74 -4.28
CA LYS A 28 -8.42 -5.84 -4.90
C LYS A 28 -8.89 -6.83 -3.84
N GLU A 29 -8.00 -7.27 -2.96
CA GLU A 29 -8.28 -8.31 -1.96
C GLU A 29 -9.35 -7.87 -0.96
N PHE A 30 -9.28 -6.62 -0.49
CA PHE A 30 -10.19 -6.10 0.53
C PHE A 30 -11.33 -5.24 -0.03
N ASN A 31 -11.54 -5.28 -1.35
CA ASN A 31 -12.60 -4.53 -2.06
C ASN A 31 -12.61 -3.02 -1.69
N ILE A 32 -11.43 -2.41 -1.65
CA ILE A 32 -11.23 -0.98 -1.41
C ILE A 32 -11.30 -0.26 -2.75
N ASN A 33 -12.28 0.64 -2.91
CA ASN A 33 -12.68 1.17 -4.22
C ASN A 33 -12.56 2.71 -4.36
N GLY A 34 -11.97 3.41 -3.39
CA GLY A 34 -11.76 4.85 -3.49
C GLY A 34 -10.64 5.20 -4.46
N ILE A 35 -10.79 6.32 -5.16
CA ILE A 35 -9.83 6.76 -6.18
C ILE A 35 -8.45 7.11 -5.60
N CYS A 36 -8.41 7.56 -4.33
CA CYS A 36 -7.19 7.94 -3.65
C CYS A 36 -6.59 6.80 -2.82
N ASP A 37 -7.32 5.71 -2.60
CA ASP A 37 -6.89 4.62 -1.71
C ASP A 37 -5.58 3.95 -2.15
N PRO A 38 -5.37 3.64 -3.44
CA PRO A 38 -4.11 3.02 -3.88
C PRO A 38 -2.90 3.90 -3.58
N MET A 39 -3.04 5.22 -3.75
CA MET A 39 -1.98 6.18 -3.47
C MET A 39 -1.77 6.38 -1.96
N TYR A 40 -2.85 6.43 -1.18
CA TYR A 40 -2.76 6.48 0.28
C TYR A 40 -2.02 5.26 0.84
N ILE A 41 -2.39 4.05 0.41
CA ILE A 41 -1.74 2.81 0.82
C ILE A 41 -0.26 2.83 0.41
N SER A 42 0.05 3.27 -0.82
CA SER A 42 1.44 3.42 -1.29
C SER A 42 2.27 4.35 -0.39
N ASN A 43 1.68 5.47 0.01
CA ASN A 43 2.31 6.45 0.91
C ASN A 43 2.53 5.89 2.32
N VAL A 44 1.55 5.17 2.87
CA VAL A 44 1.68 4.54 4.19
C VAL A 44 2.79 3.48 4.15
N ILE A 45 2.83 2.62 3.12
CA ILE A 45 3.92 1.65 2.92
C ILE A 45 5.27 2.37 2.85
N ALA A 46 5.35 3.43 2.06
CA ALA A 46 6.60 4.17 1.87
C ALA A 46 7.12 4.80 3.17
N ASN A 47 6.25 5.46 3.93
CA ASN A 47 6.61 6.08 5.20
C ASN A 47 7.04 5.03 6.23
N GLU A 48 6.25 3.97 6.39
CA GLU A 48 6.53 2.98 7.43
C GLU A 48 7.78 2.17 7.16
N LEU A 49 8.01 1.77 5.91
CA LEU A 49 9.18 0.96 5.56
C LEU A 49 10.42 1.79 5.25
N GLY A 50 10.38 3.12 5.40
CA GLY A 50 11.51 4.01 5.08
C GLY A 50 11.80 4.15 3.59
N LEU A 51 10.84 3.78 2.73
CA LEU A 51 10.91 3.83 1.27
C LEU A 51 10.41 5.17 0.69
N GLY A 52 10.09 6.16 1.54
CA GLY A 52 9.63 7.48 1.11
C GLY A 52 9.20 8.36 2.27
N ASP A 53 8.64 9.53 1.96
CA ASP A 53 8.17 10.52 2.93
C ASP A 53 6.66 10.40 3.27
N GLY A 54 5.97 9.44 2.65
CA GLY A 54 4.53 9.28 2.78
C GLY A 54 3.69 10.35 2.08
N CYS A 55 4.30 11.18 1.25
CA CYS A 55 3.65 12.30 0.55
C CYS A 55 3.92 12.26 -0.97
N GLY A 56 4.09 11.06 -1.53
CA GLY A 56 4.34 10.86 -2.96
C GLY A 56 5.80 10.96 -3.38
N ASN A 57 6.74 11.15 -2.46
CA ASN A 57 8.17 11.00 -2.73
C ASN A 57 8.65 9.62 -2.26
N PHE A 58 9.22 8.88 -3.20
CA PHE A 58 9.75 7.53 -2.96
C PHE A 58 11.27 7.52 -3.12
N ASN A 59 11.94 6.70 -2.32
CA ASN A 59 13.38 6.54 -2.34
C ASN A 59 13.75 5.07 -2.65
N ASN A 60 15.04 4.83 -2.91
CA ASN A 60 15.57 3.51 -3.23
C ASN A 60 16.22 2.82 -2.02
N ASN A 61 15.78 3.15 -0.80
CA ASN A 61 16.32 2.53 0.41
C ASN A 61 15.90 1.07 0.52
N LYS A 62 16.57 0.35 1.42
CA LYS A 62 16.10 -0.99 1.83
C LYS A 62 14.91 -0.85 2.78
N PRO A 63 13.88 -1.70 2.65
CA PRO A 63 12.72 -1.65 3.52
C PRO A 63 13.06 -2.02 4.96
N THR A 64 12.50 -1.29 5.92
CA THR A 64 12.58 -1.59 7.36
C THR A 64 11.60 -2.71 7.73
N LEU A 65 12.06 -3.97 7.71
CA LEU A 65 11.20 -5.15 7.86
C LEU A 65 10.59 -5.29 9.26
N GLU A 66 11.23 -4.78 10.31
CA GLU A 66 10.67 -4.85 11.67
C GLU A 66 9.34 -4.08 11.83
N LYS A 67 9.00 -3.20 10.88
CA LYS A 67 7.77 -2.40 10.91
C LYS A 67 6.59 -3.02 10.17
N ILE A 68 6.72 -4.21 9.58
CA ILE A 68 5.64 -4.83 8.80
C ILE A 68 4.38 -5.10 9.63
N GLU A 69 4.54 -5.58 10.86
CA GLU A 69 3.40 -5.82 11.76
C GLU A 69 2.68 -4.50 12.07
N TYR A 70 3.44 -3.45 12.37
CA TYR A 70 2.89 -2.11 12.63
C TYR A 70 2.18 -1.52 11.40
N LEU A 71 2.80 -1.62 10.22
CA LEU A 71 2.22 -1.20 8.95
C LEU A 71 0.88 -1.89 8.68
N SER A 72 0.82 -3.21 8.87
CA SER A 72 -0.39 -3.98 8.64
C SER A 72 -1.51 -3.56 9.60
N LYS A 73 -1.18 -3.31 10.87
CA LYS A 73 -2.14 -2.81 11.87
C LYS A 73 -2.66 -1.42 11.50
N ARG A 74 -1.77 -0.52 11.08
CA ARG A 74 -2.13 0.84 10.64
C ARG A 74 -3.08 0.82 9.43
N LEU A 75 -2.83 -0.07 8.47
CA LEU A 75 -3.72 -0.25 7.31
C LEU A 75 -5.08 -0.81 7.74
N MET A 76 -5.09 -1.81 8.62
CA MET A 76 -6.32 -2.36 9.19
C MET A 76 -7.13 -1.30 9.95
N GLU A 77 -6.48 -0.42 10.73
CA GLU A 77 -7.17 0.68 11.41
C GLU A 77 -7.78 1.68 10.43
N SER A 78 -7.05 2.02 9.36
CA SER A 78 -7.53 2.95 8.31
C SER A 78 -8.71 2.38 7.52
N TYR A 79 -8.72 1.06 7.31
CA TYR A 79 -9.70 0.35 6.48
C TYR A 79 -10.48 -0.68 7.29
N ARG A 80 -10.81 -0.39 8.55
CA ARG A 80 -11.39 -1.34 9.51
C ARG A 80 -12.67 -2.04 9.02
N SER A 81 -13.43 -1.40 8.13
CA SER A 81 -14.62 -1.96 7.50
C SER A 81 -14.34 -2.98 6.39
N ASN A 82 -13.13 -2.96 5.84
CA ASN A 82 -12.71 -3.72 4.66
C ASN A 82 -11.68 -4.79 5.02
N ILE A 83 -10.65 -4.41 5.79
CA ILE A 83 -9.56 -5.29 6.19
C ILE A 83 -9.97 -6.02 7.46
N THR A 84 -10.35 -7.29 7.30
CA THR A 84 -10.74 -8.18 8.40
C THR A 84 -9.65 -9.19 8.78
N ASP A 85 -8.63 -9.36 7.93
CA ASP A 85 -7.54 -10.30 8.13
C ASP A 85 -6.17 -9.62 7.97
N LEU A 86 -5.50 -9.46 9.10
CA LEU A 86 -4.15 -8.87 9.18
C LEU A 86 -3.09 -9.76 8.51
N SER A 87 -3.25 -11.08 8.58
CA SER A 87 -2.25 -12.04 8.09
C SER A 87 -2.14 -12.01 6.57
N THR A 88 -3.26 -11.81 5.88
CA THR A 88 -3.29 -11.59 4.42
C THR A 88 -2.59 -10.29 4.03
N VAL A 89 -2.81 -9.18 4.75
CA VAL A 89 -2.10 -7.91 4.49
C VAL A 89 -0.59 -8.09 4.60
N GLU A 90 -0.13 -8.72 5.69
CA GLU A 90 1.30 -8.99 5.89
C GLU A 90 1.88 -9.85 4.77
N SER A 91 1.14 -10.85 4.31
CA SER A 91 1.58 -11.78 3.27
C SER A 91 1.74 -11.08 1.92
N ILE A 92 0.81 -10.20 1.56
CA ILE A 92 0.89 -9.36 0.35
C ILE A 92 2.12 -8.44 0.43
N ILE A 93 2.35 -7.77 1.57
CA ILE A 93 3.50 -6.88 1.77
C ILE A 93 4.81 -7.67 1.64
N LYS A 94 4.92 -8.82 2.33
CA LYS A 94 6.11 -9.68 2.30
C LYS A 94 6.43 -10.17 0.88
N THR A 95 5.40 -10.57 0.13
CA THR A 95 5.52 -11.12 -1.23
C THR A 95 6.01 -10.09 -2.25
N ASN A 96 5.61 -8.83 -2.10
CA ASN A 96 5.89 -7.80 -3.10
C ASN A 96 7.06 -6.89 -2.74
N ILE A 97 7.30 -6.66 -1.44
CA ILE A 97 8.34 -5.72 -0.97
C ILE A 97 9.66 -6.42 -0.62
N ILE A 98 9.63 -7.69 -0.16
CA ILE A 98 10.82 -8.41 0.34
C ILE A 98 11.39 -9.39 -0.73
N LYS A 99 11.00 -9.22 -1.99
CA LYS A 99 11.56 -10.02 -3.09
C LYS A 99 13.06 -9.81 -3.26
#